data_AF-A0A199ASQ2-F1
#
_entry.id   AF-A0A199ASQ2-F1
#
_cell.length_a   1.000
_cell.length_b   1.000
_cell.length_c   1.000
_cell.angle_alpha   90.00
_cell.angle_beta   90.00
_cell.angle_gamma   90.00
#
_symmetry.space_group_name_H-M   'P 1'
#
loop_
_entity.id
_entity.type
_entity.pdbx_description
1 polymer ?
#
loop_
_entity_poly.entity_id
_entity_poly.type
_entity_poly.pdbx_seq_one_letter_code
_entity_poly.pdbx_strand_id
1 'polypeptide(L)'
;MDAGPYVLTSDQPEFYNPADQRVRIITPFGHSTRIVCSGFRAFNDCWQADRDGHPHKLKLIFGFNLGSVSAPNVFLYPGMIPGL
;
A
#
# COMPACT_ATOMS: atom_id res chain seq x y z
N MET A 1 -5.42 -11.76 -6.22
CA MET A 1 -6.62 -11.07 -6.72
C MET A 1 -6.29 -9.60 -6.95
N ASP A 2 -6.97 -8.92 -7.86
CA ASP A 2 -6.85 -7.46 -7.94
C ASP A 2 -7.35 -6.87 -6.62
N ALA A 3 -6.49 -6.08 -5.98
CA ALA A 3 -6.72 -5.53 -4.66
C ALA A 3 -7.08 -4.03 -4.69
N GLY A 4 -7.03 -3.37 -5.86
CA GLY A 4 -7.27 -1.92 -5.99
C GLY A 4 -8.52 -1.43 -5.23
N PRO A 5 -9.70 -2.06 -5.34
CA PRO A 5 -10.90 -1.61 -4.62
C PRO A 5 -10.84 -1.73 -3.09
N TYR A 6 -9.90 -2.52 -2.55
CA TYR A 6 -9.82 -2.89 -1.13
C TYR A 6 -8.68 -2.23 -0.37
N VAL A 7 -7.82 -1.50 -1.08
CA VAL A 7 -6.67 -0.78 -0.53
C VAL A 7 -6.84 0.72 -0.74
N LEU A 8 -6.06 1.50 -0.01
CA LEU A 8 -6.02 2.95 -0.16
C LEU A 8 -4.61 3.38 -0.54
N THR A 9 -4.49 4.32 -1.48
CA THR A 9 -3.24 5.00 -1.84
C THR A 9 -3.38 6.50 -1.66
N SER A 10 -2.26 7.23 -1.63
CA SER A 10 -2.22 8.66 -1.26
C SER A 10 -2.97 9.62 -2.21
N ASP A 11 -3.44 9.12 -3.36
CA ASP A 11 -4.32 9.82 -4.31
C ASP A 11 -5.80 9.85 -3.85
N GLN A 12 -6.15 9.14 -2.78
CA GLN A 12 -7.49 9.09 -2.20
C GLN A 12 -7.54 9.84 -0.85
N PRO A 13 -8.55 10.68 -0.60
CA PRO A 13 -8.68 11.39 0.68
C PRO A 13 -8.78 10.47 1.91
N GLU A 14 -9.45 9.32 1.77
CA GLU A 14 -9.66 8.34 2.84
C GLU A 14 -8.35 7.71 3.33
N PHE A 15 -7.29 7.79 2.52
CA PHE A 15 -5.96 7.36 2.90
C PHE A 15 -5.51 7.96 4.23
N TYR A 16 -5.88 9.21 4.51
CA TYR A 16 -5.49 9.92 5.72
C TYR A 16 -6.52 9.81 6.86
N ASN A 17 -7.63 9.09 6.66
CA ASN A 17 -8.66 8.90 7.67
C ASN A 17 -8.26 7.74 8.62
N PRO A 18 -7.97 8.02 9.91
CA PRO A 18 -7.56 6.98 10.87
C PRO A 18 -8.70 6.02 11.25
N ALA A 19 -9.96 6.37 11.00
CA ALA A 19 -11.10 5.49 11.24
C ALA A 19 -11.22 4.40 10.17
N ASP A 20 -10.68 4.62 8.96
CA ASP A 20 -10.75 3.64 7.87
C ASP A 20 -9.65 2.58 8.01
N GLN A 21 -10.07 1.33 8.24
CA GLN A 21 -9.19 0.20 8.55
C GLN A 21 -8.63 -0.52 7.31
N ARG A 22 -8.88 -0.03 6.09
CA ARG A 22 -8.31 -0.65 4.87
C ARG A 22 -6.78 -0.57 4.87
N VAL A 23 -6.17 -1.42 4.06
CA VAL A 23 -4.71 -1.43 3.90
C VAL A 23 -4.26 -0.13 3.23
N ARG A 24 -3.15 0.43 3.70
CA ARG A 24 -2.51 1.60 3.08
C ARG A 24 -1.35 1.15 2.20
N ILE A 25 -1.28 1.69 1.01
CA ILE A 25 -0.14 1.52 0.10
C ILE A 25 0.46 2.89 -0.18
N ILE A 26 1.71 3.07 0.20
CA ILE A 26 2.48 4.28 -0.05
C ILE A 26 3.30 4.02 -1.32
N THR A 27 2.95 4.73 -2.40
CA THR A 27 3.41 4.44 -3.75
C THR A 27 3.39 5.70 -4.61
N PRO A 28 4.30 5.86 -5.58
CA PRO A 28 4.25 6.99 -6.51
C PRO A 28 3.19 6.81 -7.61
N PHE A 29 2.55 5.64 -7.69
CA PHE A 29 1.64 5.29 -8.78
C PHE A 29 0.15 5.41 -8.43
N GLY A 30 -0.21 5.60 -7.16
CA GLY A 30 -1.61 5.57 -6.72
C GLY A 30 -2.33 4.30 -7.20
N HIS A 31 -3.57 4.47 -7.67
CA HIS A 31 -4.35 3.39 -8.33
C HIS A 31 -4.14 3.30 -9.85
N SER A 32 -3.20 4.07 -10.43
CA SER A 32 -2.99 4.06 -11.89
C SER A 32 -2.34 2.77 -12.40
N THR A 33 -1.74 1.99 -11.51
CA THR A 33 -1.12 0.69 -11.83
C THR A 33 -1.73 -0.42 -11.00
N ARG A 34 -1.65 -1.65 -11.52
CA ARG A 34 -2.29 -2.82 -10.91
C ARG A 34 -1.68 -3.14 -9.55
N ILE A 35 -2.56 -3.38 -8.57
CA ILE A 35 -2.20 -3.80 -7.22
C ILE A 35 -2.75 -5.20 -6.97
N VAL A 36 -1.92 -6.09 -6.45
CA VAL A 36 -2.32 -7.45 -6.08
C VAL A 36 -1.88 -7.71 -4.65
N CYS A 37 -2.82 -8.10 -3.80
CA CYS A 37 -2.55 -8.51 -2.43
C CYS A 37 -3.07 -9.91 -2.15
N SER A 38 -2.39 -10.61 -1.24
CA SER A 38 -2.76 -11.91 -0.72
C SER A 38 -2.42 -12.02 0.77
N GLY A 39 -3.03 -13.01 1.43
CA GLY A 39 -2.80 -13.33 2.84
C GLY A 39 -3.97 -14.06 3.48
N PHE A 40 -3.73 -14.62 4.67
CA PHE A 40 -4.75 -15.30 5.47
C PHE A 40 -5.18 -14.37 6.61
N ARG A 41 -6.47 -14.01 6.65
CA ARG A 41 -7.12 -13.06 7.60
C ARG A 41 -6.76 -11.59 7.43
N ALA A 42 -5.60 -11.27 6.89
CA ALA A 42 -5.19 -9.92 6.51
C ALA A 42 -4.25 -9.99 5.30
N PHE A 43 -4.10 -8.88 4.56
CA PHE A 43 -3.07 -8.80 3.53
C PHE A 43 -1.70 -8.69 4.18
N ASN A 44 -0.81 -9.62 3.84
CA ASN A 44 0.58 -9.65 4.30
C ASN A 44 1.58 -9.78 3.14
N ASP A 45 1.11 -10.00 1.91
CA ASP A 45 1.92 -10.03 0.70
C ASP A 45 1.24 -9.19 -0.39
N CYS A 46 1.82 -8.03 -0.70
CA CYS A 46 1.30 -7.13 -1.73
C CYS A 46 2.37 -6.81 -2.78
N TRP A 47 1.90 -6.64 -4.01
CA TRP A 47 2.68 -6.30 -5.18
C TRP A 47 1.99 -5.17 -5.93
N GLN A 48 2.77 -4.29 -6.53
CA GLN A 48 2.25 -3.26 -7.44
C GLN A 48 3.10 -3.20 -8.71
N ALA A 49 2.44 -3.09 -9.86
CA ALA A 49 3.12 -2.87 -11.12
C ALA A 49 3.66 -1.42 -11.20
N ASP A 50 4.78 -1.22 -11.87
CA ASP A 50 5.17 0.11 -12.34
C ASP A 50 4.38 0.51 -13.61
N ARG A 51 4.73 1.64 -14.23
CA ARG A 51 4.09 2.13 -15.46
C ARG A 51 4.32 1.21 -16.66
N ASP A 52 5.40 0.45 -16.66
CA ASP A 52 5.76 -0.50 -17.73
C ASP A 52 5.12 -1.88 -17.50
N GLY A 53 4.42 -2.05 -16.36
CA GLY A 53 3.74 -3.29 -16.00
C GLY A 53 4.62 -4.28 -15.24
N HIS A 54 5.87 -3.94 -14.90
CA HIS A 54 6.73 -4.84 -14.13
C HIS A 54 6.28 -4.88 -12.68
N PRO A 55 6.10 -6.07 -12.08
CA PRO A 55 5.62 -6.20 -10.71
C PRO A 55 6.75 -5.97 -9.70
N HIS A 56 6.47 -5.15 -8.69
CA HIS A 56 7.38 -4.88 -7.58
C HIS A 56 6.75 -5.30 -6.27
N LYS A 57 7.52 -6.01 -5.45
CA LYS A 57 7.07 -6.45 -4.13
C LYS A 57 7.03 -5.27 -3.18
N LEU A 58 5.90 -5.06 -2.52
CA LEU A 58 5.77 -4.01 -1.52
C LEU A 58 6.29 -4.50 -0.18
N LYS A 59 6.94 -3.60 0.55
CA LYS A 59 7.44 -3.87 1.90
C LYS A 59 6.34 -3.58 2.92
N LEU A 60 5.92 -4.60 3.66
CA LEU A 60 5.06 -4.41 4.82
C LEU A 60 5.86 -3.70 5.91
N ILE A 61 5.36 -2.56 6.39
CA ILE A 61 6.00 -1.81 7.47
C ILE A 61 5.07 -1.83 8.69
N PHE A 62 5.53 -2.54 9.73
CA PHE A 62 4.86 -2.58 11.03
C PHE A 62 5.35 -1.41 11.89
N GLY A 63 4.44 -0.70 12.54
CA GLY A 63 4.78 0.28 13.58
C GLY A 63 5.51 1.53 13.09
N PHE A 64 5.51 1.81 11.78
CA PHE A 64 6.00 3.08 11.27
C PHE A 64 4.94 4.14 11.53
N ASN A 65 5.15 4.96 12.56
CA ASN A 65 4.37 6.17 12.80
C ASN A 65 4.68 7.20 11.70
N LEU A 66 4.14 7.00 10.50
CA LEU A 66 4.05 8.02 9.45
C LEU A 66 2.95 9.03 9.82
N GLY A 67 3.08 9.67 10.98
CA GLY A 67 2.15 10.68 11.49
C GLY A 67 0.67 10.32 11.30
N SER A 68 -0.02 11.07 10.45
CA SER A 68 -1.46 11.00 10.16
C SER A 68 -1.96 9.71 9.50
N VAL A 69 -1.06 8.80 9.10
CA VAL A 69 -1.43 7.54 8.45
C VAL A 69 -1.52 6.42 9.50
N SER A 70 -2.71 6.25 10.07
CA SER A 70 -3.01 5.14 10.99
C SER A 70 -3.80 4.06 10.25
N ALA A 71 -3.22 2.87 10.11
CA ALA A 71 -3.89 1.69 9.56
C ALA A 71 -3.26 0.37 10.06
N PRO A 72 -4.02 -0.74 10.07
CA PRO A 72 -3.52 -2.04 10.53
C PRO A 72 -2.32 -2.57 9.72
N ASN A 73 -2.30 -2.33 8.41
CA ASN A 73 -1.23 -2.72 7.51
C ASN A 73 -0.88 -1.57 6.57
N VAL A 74 0.40 -1.20 6.56
CA VAL A 74 0.95 -0.20 5.65
C VAL A 74 2.04 -0.86 4.80
N PHE A 75 1.87 -0.81 3.48
CA PHE A 75 2.83 -1.30 2.52
C PHE A 75 3.52 -0.15 1.81
N LEU A 76 4.82 -0.28 1.57
CA LEU A 76 5.65 0.71 0.91
C LEU A 76 6.17 0.17 -0.41
N TYR A 77 6.02 0.96 -1.46
CA TYR A 77 6.67 0.70 -2.74
C TYR A 77 8.20 0.82 -2.62
N PRO A 78 9.00 -0.09 -3.23
CA PRO A 78 10.46 -0.04 -3.14
C PRO A 78 11.07 1.33 -3.49
N GLY A 79 12.07 1.77 -2.73
CA GLY A 79 12.80 3.01 -3.00
C GLY A 79 12.12 4.31 -2.53
N MET A 80 10.93 4.22 -1.92
CA MET A 80 10.21 5.37 -1.37
C MET A 80 10.85 5.97 -0.10
N ILE A 81 11.57 5.16 0.69
CA ILE A 81 12.31 5.62 1.87
C ILE A 81 13.79 5.23 1.66
N PRO A 82 14.71 6.20 1.58
CA PRO A 82 16.14 5.90 1.46
C PRO A 82 16.64 5.07 2.65
N GLY A 83 17.33 3.96 2.37
CA GLY A 83 17.94 3.10 3.39
C GLY A 83 17.03 2.02 3.99
N LEU A 84 15.82 1.83 3.44
CA LEU A 84 14.87 0.78 3.84
C LEU A 84 14.68 -0.30 2.77
#